data_AF-A0A2E6AAE3-F1
#
_entry.id   AF-A0A2E6AAE3-F1
#
_cell.length_a   1.000
_cell.length_b   1.000
_cell.length_c   1.000
_cell.angle_alpha   90.00
_cell.angle_beta   90.00
_cell.angle_gamma   90.00
#
_symmetry.space_group_name_H-M   'P 1'
#
loop_
_entity.id
_entity.type
_entity.pdbx_description
1 polymer ?
#
loop_
_entity_poly.entity_id
_entity_poly.type
_entity_poly.pdbx_seq_one_letter_code
_entity_poly.pdbx_strand_id
1 'polypeptide(L)'
;MKIFTVNEIHDILRGLILNEFQYPVTVKGEIANIRIPTSGHQYFSLREDNASINCVLFNGQSGQNVRDFESQEVLITGNVDLYKGNGNCQIKVIELAEYGEGALKKAIEKIRKKLEREGLFENNRRLPEFPRSISIVTSPDSHALRDVCSKLKERYPLTEIIIYPCLVQGKEASTSIIKQIEKCNNDALTDLIMLIRGGGSLEDLMPFNDELLARCIYESKLPVITGIGHQPDITIADYVADISMETPTAAAVYISPDKFELIQKIDDVESHIKNYISFKMNNFKSNFLENKNKLRSCNPEAVINGMFINLSNVNNDIFKIMSYKLREISSLNKMNKVRLKQTNAIIKQEYSSYFSEHKLFNNELIKKIQTYFLEKRSIIKTKTNEFISCNPKKILKKGYSIIRDSNKKIVKNKAIFKKLKEFNVEFYDGLVKSNKK
;
A
#
# COMPACT_ATOMS: atom_id res chain seq x y z
N MET A 1 -0.83 -59.98 90.27
CA MET A 1 -0.06 -59.17 89.29
C MET A 1 1.39 -59.15 89.73
N LYS A 2 2.33 -59.42 88.82
CA LYS A 2 3.77 -59.30 89.10
C LYS A 2 4.11 -57.80 89.15
N ILE A 3 4.73 -57.33 90.23
CA ILE A 3 5.14 -55.93 90.37
C ILE A 3 6.53 -55.81 89.73
N PHE A 4 6.66 -54.92 88.75
CA PHE A 4 7.94 -54.62 88.11
C PHE A 4 8.49 -53.30 88.64
N THR A 5 9.81 -53.23 88.83
CA THR A 5 10.50 -51.95 89.06
C THR A 5 10.72 -51.21 87.74
N VAL A 6 10.89 -49.89 87.81
CA VAL A 6 11.16 -49.07 86.61
C VAL A 6 12.41 -49.56 85.85
N ASN A 7 13.45 -49.98 86.59
CA ASN A 7 14.67 -50.54 86.01
C ASN A 7 14.42 -51.88 85.30
N GLU A 8 13.62 -52.77 85.89
CA GLU A 8 13.27 -54.04 85.25
C GLU A 8 12.50 -53.83 83.95
N ILE A 9 11.61 -52.84 83.88
CA ILE A 9 10.88 -52.48 82.66
C ILE A 9 11.86 -51.94 81.60
N HIS A 10 12.76 -51.02 81.97
CA HIS A 10 13.75 -50.47 81.03
C HIS A 10 14.70 -51.55 80.51
N ASP A 11 15.13 -52.49 81.34
CA ASP A 11 16.00 -53.59 80.93
C ASP A 11 15.30 -54.57 79.98
N ILE A 12 14.03 -54.87 80.23
CA ILE A 12 13.21 -55.69 79.31
C ILE A 12 13.03 -54.97 77.96
N LEU A 13 12.64 -53.70 77.97
CA LEU A 13 12.43 -52.92 76.73
C LEU A 13 13.71 -52.76 75.92
N ARG A 14 14.84 -52.49 76.59
CA ARG A 14 16.15 -52.42 75.94
C ARG A 14 16.53 -53.76 75.32
N GLY A 15 16.28 -54.87 76.02
CA GLY A 15 16.52 -56.23 75.51
C GLY A 15 15.71 -56.54 74.25
N LEU A 16 14.43 -56.14 74.20
CA LEU A 16 13.58 -56.30 73.03
C LEU A 16 14.09 -55.48 71.83
N ILE A 17 14.46 -54.21 72.06
CA ILE A 17 14.98 -53.32 71.01
C ILE A 17 16.29 -53.87 70.44
N LEU A 18 17.21 -54.31 71.29
CA LEU A 18 18.49 -54.88 70.85
C LEU A 18 18.32 -56.22 70.12
N ASN A 19 17.29 -57.00 70.46
CA ASN A 19 16.99 -58.24 69.77
C ASN A 19 16.38 -58.02 68.39
N GLU A 20 15.52 -57.02 68.21
CA GLU A 20 14.91 -56.68 66.92
C GLU A 20 15.88 -55.92 66.01
N PHE A 21 16.65 -54.97 66.56
CA PHE A 21 17.60 -54.14 65.83
C PHE A 21 19.05 -54.56 66.14
N GLN A 22 19.39 -55.81 65.81
CA GLN A 22 20.74 -56.36 66.04
C GLN A 22 21.82 -55.72 65.16
N TYR A 23 21.45 -55.17 64.00
CA TYR A 23 22.36 -54.55 63.04
C TYR A 23 22.11 -53.04 62.95
N PRO A 24 23.12 -52.24 62.53
CA PRO A 24 22.92 -50.82 62.27
C PRO A 24 21.78 -50.60 61.27
N VAL A 25 20.89 -49.66 61.59
CA VAL A 25 19.78 -49.25 60.74
C VAL A 25 20.11 -47.94 60.04
N THR A 26 19.68 -47.80 58.79
CA THR A 26 19.73 -46.54 58.05
C THR A 26 18.36 -45.88 58.08
N VAL A 27 18.30 -44.65 58.57
CA VAL A 27 17.05 -43.88 58.77
C VAL A 27 17.15 -42.56 58.03
N LYS A 28 16.09 -42.21 57.29
CA LYS A 28 15.93 -40.94 56.58
C LYS A 28 15.19 -39.93 57.47
N GLY A 29 15.61 -38.67 57.46
CA GLY A 29 14.80 -37.57 57.96
C GLY A 29 15.56 -36.26 58.04
N GLU A 30 14.89 -35.20 58.47
CA GLU A 30 15.46 -33.86 58.59
C GLU A 30 16.12 -33.65 59.96
N ILE A 31 17.31 -33.05 59.98
CA ILE A 31 18.00 -32.72 61.24
C ILE A 31 17.35 -31.51 61.90
N ALA A 32 16.92 -31.67 63.15
CA ALA A 32 16.40 -30.61 64.00
C ALA A 32 17.02 -30.64 65.41
N ASN A 33 16.93 -29.52 66.13
CA ASN A 33 17.30 -29.39 67.54
C ASN A 33 18.75 -29.79 67.88
N ILE A 34 19.72 -29.29 67.12
CA ILE A 34 21.15 -29.60 67.32
C ILE A 34 21.64 -29.00 68.66
N ARG A 35 22.31 -29.82 69.48
CA ARG A 35 22.95 -29.43 70.75
C ARG A 35 24.35 -30.04 70.83
N ILE A 36 25.35 -29.19 71.08
CA ILE A 36 26.75 -29.59 71.19
C ILE A 36 27.29 -29.08 72.54
N PRO A 37 27.25 -29.92 73.61
CA PRO A 37 27.84 -29.60 74.90
C PRO A 37 29.37 -29.59 74.86
N THR A 38 30.00 -29.07 75.91
CA THR A 38 31.48 -29.01 76.07
C THR A 38 32.18 -30.38 76.06
N SER A 39 31.45 -31.49 76.21
CA SER A 39 31.96 -32.87 76.09
C SER A 39 32.28 -33.28 74.65
N GLY A 40 31.84 -32.51 73.65
CA GLY A 40 32.10 -32.78 72.22
C GLY A 40 31.16 -33.80 71.58
N HIS A 41 30.18 -34.35 72.30
CA HIS A 41 29.11 -35.18 71.72
C HIS A 41 28.06 -34.30 71.03
N GLN A 42 27.57 -34.73 69.88
CA GLN A 42 26.57 -33.97 69.13
C GLN A 42 25.22 -34.68 69.24
N TYR A 43 24.23 -33.98 69.82
CA TYR A 43 22.88 -34.47 70.01
C TYR A 43 21.94 -33.75 69.04
N PHE A 44 21.09 -34.48 68.34
CA PHE A 44 20.10 -33.91 67.44
C PHE A 44 18.87 -34.82 67.35
N SER A 45 17.77 -34.32 66.80
CA SER A 45 16.59 -35.13 66.51
C SER A 45 16.41 -35.25 65.01
N LEU A 46 16.18 -36.46 64.52
CA LEU A 46 15.74 -36.72 63.15
C LEU A 46 14.21 -36.62 63.11
N ARG A 47 13.65 -35.79 62.23
CA ARG A 47 12.20 -35.57 62.09
C ARG A 47 11.71 -36.05 60.74
N GLU A 48 10.52 -36.64 60.74
CA GLU A 48 9.75 -37.01 59.55
C GLU A 48 8.26 -36.83 59.86
N ASP A 49 7.61 -35.86 59.21
CA ASP A 49 6.20 -35.49 59.43
C ASP A 49 5.80 -35.38 60.93
N ASN A 50 5.18 -36.44 61.46
CA ASN A 50 4.67 -36.52 62.84
C ASN A 50 5.57 -37.34 63.79
N ALA A 51 6.68 -37.89 63.31
CA ALA A 51 7.60 -38.72 64.07
C ALA A 51 8.93 -38.00 64.30
N SER A 52 9.54 -38.24 65.46
CA SER A 52 10.90 -37.78 65.74
C SER A 52 11.65 -38.78 66.59
N ILE A 53 12.94 -38.96 66.30
CA ILE A 53 13.82 -39.84 67.07
C ILE A 53 15.12 -39.11 67.45
N ASN A 54 15.56 -39.30 68.69
CA ASN A 54 16.79 -38.68 69.17
C ASN A 54 18.01 -39.42 68.63
N CYS A 55 19.03 -38.67 68.25
CA CYS A 55 20.26 -39.18 67.66
C CYS A 55 21.45 -38.62 68.44
N VAL A 56 22.44 -39.48 68.67
CA VAL A 56 23.67 -39.12 69.38
C VAL A 56 24.86 -39.54 68.54
N LEU A 57 25.74 -38.58 68.27
CA LEU A 57 27.04 -38.80 67.64
C LEU A 57 28.13 -38.62 68.71
N PHE A 58 28.81 -39.73 69.06
CA PHE A 58 29.87 -39.70 70.06
C PHE A 58 31.16 -39.07 69.51
N ASN A 59 31.90 -38.41 70.39
CA ASN A 59 33.13 -37.70 70.05
C ASN A 59 34.19 -38.75 69.66
N GLY A 60 34.77 -38.61 68.46
CA GLY A 60 35.76 -39.55 67.93
C GLY A 60 35.22 -40.70 67.07
N GLN A 61 33.89 -40.86 66.91
CA GLN A 61 33.33 -41.87 65.99
C GLN A 61 33.19 -41.38 64.54
N SER A 62 33.08 -40.08 64.31
CA SER A 62 33.15 -39.49 62.98
C SER A 62 33.85 -38.13 63.03
N GLY A 63 34.57 -37.77 61.96
CA GLY A 63 35.15 -36.43 61.77
C GLY A 63 34.14 -35.41 61.25
N GLN A 64 32.84 -35.71 61.32
CA GLN A 64 31.78 -34.93 60.70
C GLN A 64 31.08 -34.02 61.71
N ASN A 65 30.69 -32.82 61.26
CA ASN A 65 29.99 -31.84 62.06
C ASN A 65 28.52 -31.80 61.64
N VAL A 66 27.61 -32.18 62.55
CA VAL A 66 26.16 -32.21 62.30
C VAL A 66 25.62 -30.82 61.92
N ARG A 67 26.31 -29.74 62.29
CA ARG A 67 25.96 -28.37 61.87
C ARG A 67 26.02 -28.14 60.36
N ASP A 68 26.84 -28.89 59.63
CA ASP A 68 26.96 -28.70 58.17
C ASP A 68 25.69 -29.17 57.43
N PHE A 69 24.84 -29.93 58.13
CA PHE A 69 23.63 -30.59 57.63
C PHE A 69 22.35 -30.08 58.32
N GLU A 70 22.39 -28.92 58.98
CA GLU A 70 21.22 -28.34 59.65
C GLU A 70 20.09 -28.05 58.66
N SER A 71 18.86 -28.48 59.00
CA SER A 71 17.67 -28.35 58.14
C SER A 71 17.78 -29.01 56.76
N GLN A 72 18.63 -30.02 56.62
CA GLN A 72 18.72 -30.85 55.42
C GLN A 72 18.16 -32.25 55.70
N GLU A 73 17.61 -32.89 54.66
CA GLU A 73 17.34 -34.32 54.70
C GLU A 73 18.66 -35.08 54.71
N VAL A 74 18.81 -36.03 55.63
CA VAL A 74 20.00 -36.86 55.77
C VAL A 74 19.63 -38.33 55.90
N LEU A 75 20.56 -39.21 55.53
CA LEU A 75 20.58 -40.61 55.94
C LEU A 75 21.55 -40.74 57.11
N ILE A 76 21.05 -41.26 58.21
CA ILE A 76 21.88 -41.65 59.35
C ILE A 76 21.93 -43.16 59.44
N THR A 77 23.12 -43.73 59.58
CA THR A 77 23.31 -45.16 59.87
C THR A 77 23.80 -45.32 61.29
N GLY A 78 23.12 -46.13 62.09
CA GLY A 78 23.46 -46.27 63.51
C GLY A 78 22.70 -47.37 64.24
N ASN A 79 23.07 -47.60 65.50
CA ASN A 79 22.45 -48.62 66.33
C ASN A 79 21.32 -48.02 67.17
N VAL A 80 20.14 -48.64 67.14
CA VAL A 80 19.01 -48.26 68.00
C VAL A 80 19.29 -48.74 69.43
N ASP A 81 19.23 -47.84 70.40
CA ASP A 81 19.43 -48.14 71.82
C ASP A 81 18.41 -47.38 72.66
N LEU A 82 18.15 -47.86 73.87
CA LEU A 82 17.26 -47.23 74.84
C LEU A 82 18.07 -46.66 76.00
N TYR A 83 17.97 -45.34 76.22
CA TYR A 83 18.73 -44.67 77.27
C TYR A 83 18.08 -44.92 78.64
N LYS A 84 18.76 -45.71 79.49
CA LYS A 84 18.24 -46.15 80.79
C LYS A 84 17.76 -45.03 81.73
N GLY A 85 18.38 -43.85 81.65
CA GLY A 85 18.07 -42.74 82.56
C GLY A 85 16.65 -42.18 82.39
N ASN A 86 16.17 -42.10 81.14
CA ASN A 86 14.88 -41.46 80.83
C ASN A 86 13.93 -42.38 80.05
N GLY A 87 14.35 -43.59 79.69
CA GLY A 87 13.54 -44.55 78.93
C GLY A 87 13.36 -44.20 77.44
N ASN A 88 14.03 -43.16 76.94
CA ASN A 88 13.87 -42.71 75.56
C ASN A 88 14.70 -43.57 74.59
N CYS A 89 14.11 -43.93 73.45
CA CYS A 89 14.82 -44.50 72.32
C CYS A 89 15.73 -43.46 71.66
N GLN A 90 16.92 -43.89 71.29
CA GLN A 90 17.89 -43.07 70.58
C GLN A 90 18.69 -43.90 69.57
N ILE A 91 19.16 -43.25 68.51
CA ILE A 91 20.07 -43.86 67.54
C ILE A 91 21.49 -43.38 67.86
N LYS A 92 22.40 -44.33 68.09
CA LYS A 92 23.84 -44.09 68.16
C LYS A 92 24.38 -44.04 66.74
N VAL A 93 24.62 -42.85 66.23
CA VAL A 93 25.00 -42.61 64.83
C VAL A 93 26.44 -43.04 64.62
N ILE A 94 26.66 -43.86 63.60
CA ILE A 94 27.96 -44.33 63.15
C ILE A 94 28.39 -43.51 61.92
N GLU A 95 27.46 -43.36 60.96
CA GLU A 95 27.69 -42.64 59.72
C GLU A 95 26.53 -41.67 59.45
N LEU A 96 26.86 -40.50 58.93
CA LEU A 96 25.91 -39.49 58.51
C LEU A 96 26.24 -39.10 57.06
N ALA A 97 25.21 -39.08 56.22
CA ALA A 97 25.33 -38.72 54.82
C ALA A 97 24.18 -37.78 54.43
N GLU A 98 24.47 -36.78 53.60
CA GLU A 98 23.44 -35.97 52.93
C GLU A 98 22.51 -36.88 52.14
N TYR A 99 21.20 -36.69 52.30
CA TYR A 99 20.20 -37.36 51.49
C TYR A 99 19.56 -36.36 50.53
N GLY A 100 19.57 -36.68 49.24
CA GLY A 100 18.82 -35.95 48.21
C GLY A 100 19.65 -35.08 47.27
N GLU A 101 18.93 -34.25 46.50
CA GLU A 101 19.42 -33.48 45.35
C GLU A 101 20.57 -32.50 45.64
N GLY A 102 20.79 -32.11 46.90
CA GLY A 102 21.79 -31.10 47.29
C GLY A 102 23.23 -31.53 47.01
N ALA A 103 23.61 -32.76 47.38
CA ALA A 103 24.96 -33.29 47.14
C ALA A 103 25.24 -33.42 45.63
N LEU A 104 24.24 -33.88 44.88
CA LEU A 104 24.28 -34.01 43.43
C LEU A 104 24.44 -32.65 42.74
N LYS A 105 23.65 -31.64 43.14
CA LYS A 105 23.78 -30.26 42.62
C LYS A 105 25.14 -29.64 42.94
N LYS A 106 25.67 -29.84 44.16
CA LYS A 106 27.02 -29.39 44.54
C LYS A 106 28.10 -30.04 43.66
N ALA A 107 27.97 -31.34 43.37
CA ALA A 107 28.90 -32.06 42.50
C ALA A 107 28.86 -31.56 41.05
N ILE A 108 27.65 -31.37 40.48
CA ILE A 108 27.45 -30.79 39.16
C ILE A 108 28.07 -29.39 39.08
N GLU A 109 27.80 -28.53 40.05
CA GLU A 109 28.30 -27.15 40.06
C GLU A 109 29.83 -27.09 40.15
N LYS A 110 30.45 -28.04 40.87
CA LYS A 110 31.92 -28.16 40.92
C LYS A 110 32.51 -28.52 39.55
N ILE A 111 31.90 -29.46 38.83
CA ILE A 111 32.33 -29.85 37.48
C ILE A 111 32.08 -28.70 36.51
N ARG A 112 30.90 -28.07 36.56
CA ARG A 112 30.54 -26.92 35.72
C ARG A 112 31.56 -25.80 35.83
N LYS A 113 31.88 -25.34 37.05
CA LYS A 113 32.88 -24.30 37.30
C LYS A 113 34.29 -24.70 36.84
N LYS A 114 34.65 -25.98 36.92
CA LYS A 114 35.94 -26.48 36.46
C LYS A 114 36.03 -26.36 34.93
N LEU A 115 35.03 -26.87 34.21
CA LEU A 115 35.00 -26.85 32.75
C LEU A 115 34.83 -25.44 32.17
N GLU A 116 34.09 -24.57 32.86
CA GLU A 116 33.97 -23.15 32.53
C GLU A 116 35.33 -22.45 32.55
N ARG A 117 36.13 -22.69 33.60
CA ARG A 117 37.49 -22.12 33.71
C ARG A 117 38.45 -22.64 32.65
N GLU A 118 38.22 -23.85 32.17
CA GLU A 118 38.98 -24.46 31.07
C GLU A 118 38.52 -23.94 29.69
N GLY A 119 37.41 -23.18 29.61
CA GLY A 119 36.92 -22.57 28.38
C GLY A 119 36.09 -23.49 27.48
N LEU A 120 35.60 -24.63 28.00
CA LEU A 120 34.87 -25.61 27.18
C LEU A 120 33.47 -25.15 26.75
N PHE A 121 32.95 -24.05 27.31
CA PHE A 121 31.60 -23.55 27.01
C PHE A 121 31.56 -22.55 25.85
N GLU A 122 32.70 -22.25 25.22
CA GLU A 122 32.78 -21.31 24.08
C GLU A 122 32.64 -21.99 22.72
N ASN A 123 32.09 -23.20 22.69
CA ASN A 123 31.96 -24.00 21.49
C ASN A 123 30.84 -23.46 20.59
N ASN A 124 31.16 -23.15 19.32
CA ASN A 124 30.25 -22.49 18.37
C ASN A 124 30.51 -22.95 16.93
N ARG A 125 30.58 -24.27 16.69
CA ARG A 125 30.67 -24.81 15.32
C ARG A 125 29.43 -24.41 14.53
N ARG A 126 29.61 -24.06 13.27
CA ARG A 126 28.49 -23.68 12.40
C ARG A 126 27.66 -24.91 12.05
N LEU A 127 26.36 -24.83 12.33
CA LEU A 127 25.42 -25.84 11.86
C LEU A 127 25.15 -25.67 10.35
N PRO A 128 24.97 -26.78 9.61
CA PRO A 128 24.55 -26.73 8.22
C PRO A 128 23.12 -26.17 8.13
N GLU A 129 22.89 -25.21 7.22
CA GLU A 129 21.56 -24.65 6.98
C GLU A 129 20.59 -25.69 6.38
N PHE A 130 21.12 -26.63 5.58
CA PHE A 130 20.38 -27.71 4.95
C PHE A 130 21.03 -29.07 5.26
N PRO A 131 20.82 -29.63 6.45
CA PRO A 131 21.42 -30.91 6.81
C PRO A 131 20.87 -32.02 5.92
N ARG A 132 21.74 -32.70 5.18
CA ARG A 132 21.37 -33.89 4.39
C ARG A 132 21.15 -35.08 5.28
N SER A 133 21.87 -35.16 6.38
CA SER A 133 21.84 -36.31 7.27
C SER A 133 22.10 -35.91 8.73
N ILE A 134 21.29 -36.43 9.64
CA ILE A 134 21.34 -36.14 11.08
C ILE A 134 21.59 -37.44 11.86
N SER A 135 22.61 -37.44 12.71
CA SER A 135 22.82 -38.51 13.69
C SER A 135 22.00 -38.23 14.94
N ILE A 136 21.13 -39.14 15.35
CA ILE A 136 20.39 -39.04 16.62
C ILE A 136 20.97 -40.03 17.61
N VAL A 137 21.58 -39.52 18.68
CA VAL A 137 22.12 -40.33 19.79
C VAL A 137 21.08 -40.34 20.90
N THR A 138 20.41 -41.48 21.10
CA THR A 138 19.36 -41.65 22.09
C THR A 138 19.03 -43.11 22.38
N SER A 139 18.12 -43.37 23.30
CA SER A 139 17.60 -44.72 23.55
C SER A 139 16.56 -45.11 22.48
N PRO A 140 16.66 -46.32 21.91
CA PRO A 140 15.79 -46.79 20.82
C PRO A 140 14.30 -46.84 21.21
N ASP A 141 13.97 -47.03 22.48
CA ASP A 141 12.59 -47.16 22.97
C ASP A 141 12.00 -45.83 23.49
N SER A 142 12.68 -44.70 23.27
CA SER A 142 12.22 -43.41 23.81
C SER A 142 11.05 -42.82 23.01
N HIS A 143 10.03 -42.32 23.73
CA HIS A 143 8.95 -41.52 23.13
C HIS A 143 9.52 -40.28 22.42
N ALA A 144 10.55 -39.66 23.01
CA ALA A 144 11.26 -38.53 22.44
C ALA A 144 11.82 -38.80 21.03
N LEU A 145 12.37 -39.99 20.77
CA LEU A 145 12.86 -40.36 19.43
C LEU A 145 11.72 -40.38 18.40
N ARG A 146 10.54 -40.90 18.77
CA ARG A 146 9.38 -40.97 17.86
C ARG A 146 8.87 -39.57 17.52
N ASP A 147 8.79 -38.69 18.52
CA ASP A 147 8.34 -37.31 18.34
C ASP A 147 9.32 -36.50 17.48
N VAL A 148 10.62 -36.62 17.74
CA VAL A 148 11.67 -35.98 16.93
C VAL A 148 11.64 -36.49 15.49
N CYS A 149 11.60 -37.81 15.28
CA CYS A 149 11.51 -38.39 13.94
C CYS A 149 10.26 -37.93 13.19
N SER A 150 9.12 -37.87 13.87
CA SER A 150 7.85 -37.40 13.29
C SER A 150 7.97 -35.92 12.87
N LYS A 151 8.51 -35.07 13.75
CA LYS A 151 8.66 -33.64 13.48
C LYS A 151 9.64 -33.35 12.35
N LEU A 152 10.78 -34.04 12.32
CA LEU A 152 11.75 -33.92 11.23
C LEU A 152 11.13 -34.35 9.90
N LYS A 153 10.40 -35.48 9.84
CA LYS A 153 9.71 -35.92 8.61
C LYS A 153 8.61 -34.97 8.17
N GLU A 154 7.86 -34.40 9.12
CA GLU A 154 6.79 -33.45 8.83
C GLU A 154 7.36 -32.14 8.23
N ARG A 155 8.42 -31.61 8.86
CA ARG A 155 8.98 -30.28 8.58
C ARG A 155 10.01 -30.30 7.45
N TYR A 156 10.92 -31.26 7.42
CA TYR A 156 12.01 -31.36 6.45
C TYR A 156 12.27 -32.82 6.00
N PRO A 157 11.42 -33.38 5.12
CA PRO A 157 11.49 -34.78 4.68
C PRO A 157 12.70 -35.13 3.82
N LEU A 158 13.54 -34.15 3.45
CA LEU A 158 14.74 -34.35 2.62
C LEU A 158 15.94 -34.87 3.42
N THR A 159 15.90 -34.79 4.75
CA THR A 159 17.00 -35.25 5.61
C THR A 159 16.90 -36.74 5.90
N GLU A 160 18.03 -37.42 5.77
CA GLU A 160 18.23 -38.77 6.26
C GLU A 160 18.48 -38.78 7.78
N ILE A 161 17.78 -39.65 8.50
CA ILE A 161 17.91 -39.77 9.95
C ILE A 161 18.64 -41.09 10.25
N ILE A 162 19.80 -40.99 10.89
CA ILE A 162 20.60 -42.15 11.32
C ILE A 162 20.56 -42.24 12.83
N ILE A 163 20.09 -43.36 13.36
CA ILE A 163 19.92 -43.57 14.80
C ILE A 163 21.13 -44.31 15.36
N TYR A 164 21.76 -43.72 16.37
CA TYR A 164 22.85 -44.32 17.13
C TYR A 164 22.33 -44.68 18.53
N PRO A 165 21.91 -45.95 18.75
CA PRO A 165 21.28 -46.34 20.00
C PRO A 165 22.28 -46.35 21.16
N CYS A 166 21.94 -45.69 22.26
CA CYS A 166 22.73 -45.65 23.49
C CYS A 166 21.87 -45.80 24.74
N LEU A 167 22.52 -46.13 25.86
CA LEU A 167 21.93 -45.98 27.17
C LEU A 167 21.90 -44.49 27.52
N VAL A 168 20.75 -44.02 27.99
CA VAL A 168 20.51 -42.61 28.34
C VAL A 168 20.23 -42.41 29.83
N GLN A 169 20.20 -43.49 30.60
CA GLN A 169 19.98 -43.51 32.04
C GLN A 169 20.80 -44.64 32.68
N GLY A 170 21.16 -44.48 33.95
CA GLY A 170 21.99 -45.43 34.70
C GLY A 170 23.49 -45.17 34.59
N LYS A 171 24.28 -45.92 35.37
CA LYS A 171 25.72 -45.66 35.58
C LYS A 171 26.57 -45.80 34.30
N GLU A 172 26.17 -46.66 33.37
CA GLU A 172 26.91 -46.88 32.11
C GLU A 172 26.50 -45.92 30.98
N ALA A 173 25.48 -45.08 31.20
CA ALA A 173 24.93 -44.24 30.15
C ALA A 173 25.94 -43.22 29.59
N SER A 174 26.73 -42.56 30.44
CA SER A 174 27.73 -41.59 29.95
C SER A 174 28.74 -42.27 29.01
N THR A 175 29.26 -43.43 29.40
CA THR A 175 30.18 -44.21 28.55
C THR A 175 29.54 -44.72 27.27
N SER A 176 28.25 -45.05 27.29
CA SER A 176 27.49 -45.48 26.11
C SER A 176 27.29 -44.33 25.14
N ILE A 177 26.97 -43.13 25.64
CA ILE A 177 26.80 -41.91 24.82
C ILE A 177 28.14 -41.53 24.19
N ILE A 178 29.23 -41.49 24.96
CA ILE A 178 30.59 -41.18 24.47
C ILE A 178 30.96 -42.10 23.30
N LYS A 179 30.79 -43.42 23.46
CA LYS A 179 31.06 -44.39 22.39
C LYS A 179 30.28 -44.11 21.12
N GLN A 180 29.02 -43.69 21.23
CA GLN A 180 28.22 -43.37 20.05
C GLN A 180 28.63 -42.03 19.42
N ILE A 181 28.96 -41.00 20.20
CA ILE A 181 29.47 -39.74 19.66
C ILE A 181 30.80 -39.95 18.92
N GLU A 182 31.72 -40.73 19.48
CA GLU A 182 32.96 -41.12 18.80
C GLU A 182 32.69 -41.91 17.53
N LYS A 183 31.72 -42.83 17.56
CA LYS A 183 31.31 -43.59 16.39
C LYS A 183 30.73 -42.68 15.29
N CYS A 184 29.83 -41.74 15.62
CA CYS A 184 29.31 -40.75 14.67
C CYS A 184 30.44 -39.97 14.00
N ASN A 185 31.44 -39.54 14.79
CA ASN A 185 32.59 -38.79 14.30
C ASN A 185 33.53 -39.62 13.42
N ASN A 186 33.62 -40.93 13.64
CA ASN A 186 34.43 -41.85 12.85
C ASN A 186 33.75 -42.28 11.55
N ASP A 187 32.45 -42.59 11.63
CA ASP A 187 31.64 -42.97 10.47
C ASP A 187 31.54 -41.79 9.48
N ALA A 188 31.50 -40.55 9.99
CA ALA A 188 31.45 -39.31 9.20
C ALA A 188 30.34 -39.31 8.13
N LEU A 189 29.24 -40.02 8.41
CA LEU A 189 28.09 -40.17 7.53
C LEU A 189 27.07 -39.04 7.66
N THR A 190 27.18 -38.21 8.71
CA THR A 190 26.18 -37.20 9.05
C THR A 190 26.77 -35.81 9.18
N ASP A 191 25.94 -34.79 8.94
CA ASP A 191 26.38 -33.39 8.99
C ASP A 191 26.37 -32.83 10.43
N LEU A 192 25.57 -33.40 11.33
CA LEU A 192 25.46 -32.99 12.74
C LEU A 192 25.05 -34.15 13.65
N ILE A 193 25.32 -34.01 14.95
CA ILE A 193 24.91 -34.93 16.00
C ILE A 193 23.83 -34.27 16.87
N MET A 194 22.72 -34.96 17.07
CA MET A 194 21.63 -34.57 17.93
C MET A 194 21.57 -35.52 19.13
N LEU A 195 21.94 -35.02 20.31
CA LEU A 195 21.85 -35.77 21.57
C LEU A 195 20.52 -35.44 22.26
N ILE A 196 19.63 -36.43 22.34
CA ILE A 196 18.27 -36.20 22.87
C ILE A 196 17.90 -37.16 23.98
N ARG A 197 17.19 -36.61 24.96
CA ARG A 197 16.57 -37.35 26.05
C ARG A 197 15.32 -36.58 26.51
N GLY A 198 14.22 -37.29 26.75
CA GLY A 198 13.03 -36.69 27.36
C GLY A 198 13.26 -36.25 28.80
N GLY A 199 12.22 -35.72 29.44
CA GLY A 199 12.26 -35.40 30.88
C GLY A 199 12.59 -36.61 31.76
N GLY A 200 13.03 -36.33 32.99
CA GLY A 200 13.37 -37.33 33.99
C GLY A 200 13.70 -36.68 35.32
N SER A 201 13.92 -37.50 36.35
CA SER A 201 14.45 -37.01 37.62
C SER A 201 15.89 -36.49 37.43
N LEU A 202 16.38 -35.72 38.41
CA LEU A 202 17.77 -35.24 38.39
C LEU A 202 18.79 -36.40 38.33
N GLU A 203 18.43 -37.56 38.88
CA GLU A 203 19.21 -38.79 38.80
C GLU A 203 19.23 -39.40 37.40
N ASP A 204 18.13 -39.31 36.66
CA ASP A 204 18.04 -39.76 35.26
C ASP A 204 18.91 -38.89 34.34
N LEU A 205 19.09 -37.62 34.68
CA LEU A 205 19.89 -36.66 33.92
C LEU A 205 21.37 -36.65 34.31
N MET A 206 21.76 -37.35 35.38
CA MET A 206 23.16 -37.45 35.82
C MET A 206 24.17 -37.84 34.74
N PRO A 207 23.87 -38.79 33.82
CA PRO A 207 24.81 -39.18 32.77
C PRO A 207 25.24 -38.01 31.87
N PHE A 208 24.41 -36.98 31.73
CA PHE A 208 24.68 -35.79 30.93
C PHE A 208 25.52 -34.73 31.68
N ASN A 209 25.77 -34.95 32.97
CA ASN A 209 26.62 -34.11 33.81
C ASN A 209 28.04 -34.70 34.00
N ASP A 210 28.38 -35.75 33.26
CA ASP A 210 29.69 -36.40 33.33
C ASP A 210 30.79 -35.56 32.65
N GLU A 211 31.95 -35.44 33.30
CA GLU A 211 33.07 -34.63 32.81
C GLU A 211 33.64 -35.20 31.49
N LEU A 212 33.70 -36.52 31.37
CA LEU A 212 34.22 -37.17 30.17
C LEU A 212 33.30 -36.96 28.96
N LEU A 213 31.99 -36.98 29.17
CA LEU A 213 31.01 -36.71 28.11
C LEU A 213 31.13 -35.25 27.63
N ALA A 214 31.25 -34.31 28.56
CA ALA A 214 31.47 -32.91 28.24
C ALA A 214 32.70 -32.71 27.34
N ARG A 215 33.83 -33.32 27.70
CA ARG A 215 35.05 -33.27 26.87
C ARG A 215 34.86 -33.92 25.49
N CYS A 216 34.16 -35.05 25.43
CA CYS A 216 33.83 -35.72 24.16
C CYS A 216 33.00 -34.82 23.22
N ILE A 217 32.00 -34.10 23.76
CA ILE A 217 31.19 -33.14 22.99
C ILE A 217 32.07 -31.97 22.50
N TYR A 218 32.93 -31.45 23.37
CA TYR A 218 33.86 -30.37 23.01
C TYR A 218 34.90 -30.79 21.97
N GLU A 219 35.32 -32.05 21.92
CA GLU A 219 36.29 -32.56 20.94
C GLU A 219 35.63 -33.10 19.66
N SER A 220 34.29 -33.11 19.59
CA SER A 220 33.54 -33.60 18.43
C SER A 220 33.94 -32.86 17.15
N LYS A 221 34.07 -33.59 16.03
CA LYS A 221 34.32 -33.01 14.70
C LYS A 221 33.03 -32.47 14.08
N LEU A 222 31.91 -33.12 14.39
CA LEU A 222 30.57 -32.72 13.96
C LEU A 222 29.96 -31.75 14.98
N PRO A 223 29.17 -30.75 14.53
CA PRO A 223 28.41 -29.90 15.44
C PRO A 223 27.41 -30.74 16.24
N VAL A 224 27.35 -30.48 17.54
CA VAL A 224 26.50 -31.21 18.49
C VAL A 224 25.40 -30.28 19.00
N ILE A 225 24.14 -30.69 18.80
CA ILE A 225 22.97 -30.06 19.39
C ILE A 225 22.37 -30.95 20.48
N THR A 226 22.02 -30.36 21.62
CA THR A 226 21.33 -31.06 22.70
C THR A 226 19.86 -30.68 22.76
N GLY A 227 19.03 -31.67 23.09
CA GLY A 227 17.63 -31.51 23.45
C GLY A 227 17.32 -32.44 24.62
N ILE A 228 17.80 -32.08 25.82
CA ILE A 228 17.76 -32.91 27.02
C ILE A 228 16.77 -32.29 28.01
N GLY A 229 15.72 -33.02 28.37
CA GLY A 229 14.80 -32.62 29.44
C GLY A 229 13.89 -31.42 29.09
N HIS A 230 13.65 -30.59 30.11
CA HIS A 230 12.90 -29.33 30.07
C HIS A 230 13.57 -28.32 31.02
N GLN A 231 13.38 -27.01 30.82
CA GLN A 231 13.79 -26.03 31.83
C GLN A 231 13.03 -26.28 33.15
N PRO A 232 13.71 -26.27 34.31
CA PRO A 232 15.02 -25.66 34.60
C PRO A 232 16.26 -26.60 34.58
N ASP A 233 16.15 -27.83 34.08
CA ASP A 233 17.15 -28.89 34.27
C ASP A 233 18.33 -28.85 33.26
N ILE A 234 19.07 -27.74 33.21
CA ILE A 234 20.22 -27.58 32.30
C ILE A 234 21.39 -28.47 32.75
N THR A 235 21.90 -29.30 31.84
CA THR A 235 23.01 -30.23 32.10
C THR A 235 24.35 -29.67 31.65
N ILE A 236 25.46 -30.27 32.09
CA ILE A 236 26.80 -29.88 31.61
C ILE A 236 26.95 -30.12 30.09
N ALA A 237 26.34 -31.19 29.56
CA ALA A 237 26.29 -31.43 28.12
C ALA A 237 25.67 -30.24 27.36
N ASP A 238 24.63 -29.60 27.91
CA ASP A 238 24.00 -28.42 27.31
C ASP A 238 24.93 -27.19 27.27
N TYR A 239 25.77 -27.02 28.29
CA TYR A 239 26.75 -25.91 28.33
C TYR A 239 27.89 -26.07 27.32
N VAL A 240 28.20 -27.31 26.91
CA VAL A 240 29.35 -27.62 26.03
C VAL A 240 28.91 -27.88 24.58
N ALA A 241 27.64 -28.20 24.38
CA ALA A 241 27.05 -28.35 23.05
C ALA A 241 27.21 -27.05 22.25
N ASP A 242 27.25 -27.18 20.93
CA ASP A 242 27.28 -26.02 20.03
C ASP A 242 25.97 -25.22 20.13
N ILE A 243 24.86 -25.94 20.35
CA ILE A 243 23.54 -25.37 20.61
C ILE A 243 22.80 -26.26 21.62
N SER A 244 22.15 -25.64 22.59
CA SER A 244 21.21 -26.30 23.49
C SER A 244 19.80 -25.80 23.26
N MET A 245 18.85 -26.73 23.19
CA MET A 245 17.43 -26.46 23.05
C MET A 245 16.66 -27.09 24.22
N GLU A 246 15.61 -26.40 24.67
CA GLU A 246 14.85 -26.78 25.87
C GLU A 246 14.20 -28.17 25.80
N THR A 247 13.96 -28.70 24.60
CA THR A 247 13.30 -29.99 24.41
C THR A 247 13.85 -30.72 23.17
N PRO A 248 13.73 -32.07 23.13
CA PRO A 248 14.05 -32.84 21.92
C PRO A 248 13.36 -32.31 20.67
N THR A 249 12.07 -31.96 20.76
CA THR A 249 11.29 -31.49 19.61
C THR A 249 11.67 -30.06 19.20
N ALA A 250 12.02 -29.19 20.13
CA ALA A 250 12.57 -27.87 19.80
C ALA A 250 13.93 -27.98 19.10
N ALA A 251 14.78 -28.92 19.54
CA ALA A 251 16.03 -29.24 18.85
C ALA A 251 15.79 -29.68 17.40
N ALA A 252 14.81 -30.56 17.18
CA ALA A 252 14.39 -30.99 15.84
C ALA A 252 13.94 -29.83 14.96
N VAL A 253 13.10 -28.92 15.49
CA VAL A 253 12.61 -27.74 14.75
C VAL A 253 13.73 -26.77 14.42
N TYR A 254 14.68 -26.56 15.33
CA TYR A 254 15.79 -25.64 15.14
C TYR A 254 16.69 -26.05 13.96
N ILE A 255 17.02 -27.34 13.86
CA ILE A 255 17.90 -27.85 12.79
C ILE A 255 17.19 -28.14 11.48
N SER A 256 15.85 -28.09 11.44
CA SER A 256 15.07 -28.44 10.24
C SER A 256 14.45 -27.21 9.58
N PRO A 257 14.85 -26.91 8.33
CA PRO A 257 14.18 -25.92 7.49
C PRO A 257 12.70 -26.25 7.30
N ASP A 258 11.84 -25.24 7.18
CA ASP A 258 10.42 -25.46 6.88
C ASP A 258 10.21 -25.78 5.40
N LYS A 259 9.64 -26.94 5.08
CA LYS A 259 9.32 -27.31 3.69
C LYS A 259 8.41 -26.29 2.99
N PHE A 260 7.46 -25.67 3.69
CA PHE A 260 6.54 -24.71 3.07
C PHE A 260 7.26 -23.41 2.74
N GLU A 261 8.18 -22.98 3.60
CA GLU A 261 9.06 -21.84 3.31
C GLU A 261 9.97 -22.13 2.11
N LEU A 262 10.50 -23.35 2.00
CA LEU A 262 11.33 -23.74 0.85
C LEU A 262 10.53 -23.80 -0.46
N ILE A 263 9.32 -24.36 -0.43
CA ILE A 263 8.42 -24.38 -1.60
C ILE A 263 8.10 -22.94 -2.01
N GLN A 264 7.75 -22.08 -1.05
CA GLN A 264 7.47 -20.67 -1.33
C GLN A 264 8.66 -19.96 -1.98
N LYS A 265 9.89 -20.17 -1.46
CA LYS A 265 11.10 -19.62 -2.08
C LYS A 265 11.30 -20.10 -3.52
N ILE A 266 10.99 -21.37 -3.81
CA ILE A 266 11.06 -21.91 -5.17
C ILE A 266 10.01 -21.25 -6.07
N ASP A 267 8.76 -21.11 -5.61
CA ASP A 267 7.68 -20.47 -6.35
C ASP A 267 7.98 -19.00 -6.67
N ASP A 268 8.57 -18.27 -5.71
CA ASP A 268 8.99 -16.88 -5.89
C ASP A 268 10.09 -16.77 -6.97
N VAL A 269 11.08 -17.66 -6.92
CA VAL A 269 12.14 -17.72 -7.94
C VAL A 269 11.56 -18.08 -9.30
N GLU A 270 10.64 -19.04 -9.38
CA GLU A 270 9.96 -19.42 -10.62
C GLU A 270 9.17 -18.25 -11.22
N SER A 271 8.42 -17.54 -10.39
CA SER A 271 7.66 -16.34 -10.76
C SER A 271 8.58 -15.23 -11.28
N HIS A 272 9.69 -14.97 -10.60
CA HIS A 272 10.69 -14.01 -11.05
C HIS A 272 11.29 -14.38 -12.41
N ILE A 273 11.63 -15.65 -12.63
CA ILE A 273 12.14 -16.13 -13.91
C ILE A 273 11.10 -15.96 -15.02
N LYS A 274 9.84 -16.35 -14.78
CA LYS A 274 8.73 -16.21 -15.74
C LYS A 274 8.51 -14.75 -16.13
N ASN A 275 8.52 -13.85 -15.15
CA ASN A 275 8.36 -12.41 -15.37
C ASN A 275 9.53 -11.83 -16.16
N TYR A 276 10.76 -12.22 -15.81
CA TYR A 276 11.97 -11.77 -16.50
C TYR A 276 12.01 -12.23 -17.97
N ILE A 277 11.67 -13.50 -18.22
CA ILE A 277 11.59 -14.06 -19.59
C ILE A 277 10.52 -13.32 -20.38
N SER A 278 9.33 -13.12 -19.82
CA SER A 278 8.24 -12.40 -20.48
C SER A 278 8.62 -10.96 -20.83
N PHE A 279 9.28 -10.27 -19.89
CA PHE A 279 9.80 -8.92 -20.11
C PHE A 279 10.84 -8.90 -21.25
N LYS A 280 11.81 -9.81 -21.24
CA LYS A 280 12.82 -9.92 -22.32
C LYS A 280 12.17 -10.24 -23.67
N MET A 281 11.23 -11.17 -23.71
CA MET A 281 10.52 -11.56 -24.93
C MET A 281 9.74 -10.37 -25.51
N ASN A 282 9.05 -9.61 -24.66
CA ASN A 282 8.33 -8.40 -25.08
C ASN A 282 9.27 -7.33 -25.62
N ASN A 283 10.42 -7.11 -24.98
CA ASN A 283 11.42 -6.18 -25.50
C ASN A 283 11.99 -6.62 -26.85
N PHE A 284 12.31 -7.91 -27.03
CA PHE A 284 12.75 -8.43 -28.33
C PHE A 284 11.67 -8.28 -29.41
N LYS A 285 10.40 -8.54 -29.07
CA LYS A 285 9.26 -8.36 -29.99
C LYS A 285 9.08 -6.90 -30.39
N SER A 286 9.16 -5.97 -29.43
CA SER A 286 9.06 -4.53 -29.69
C SER A 286 10.20 -4.05 -30.57
N ASN A 287 11.45 -4.43 -30.26
CA ASN A 287 12.61 -4.08 -31.07
C ASN A 287 12.53 -4.68 -32.49
N PHE A 288 12.07 -5.92 -32.61
CA PHE A 288 11.85 -6.54 -33.92
C PHE A 288 10.77 -5.79 -34.72
N LEU A 289 9.66 -5.42 -34.09
CA LEU A 289 8.59 -4.66 -34.73
C LEU A 289 9.07 -3.27 -35.15
N GLU A 290 9.83 -2.60 -34.29
CA GLU A 290 10.44 -1.31 -34.60
C GLU A 290 11.40 -1.41 -35.80
N ASN A 291 12.30 -2.39 -35.80
CA ASN A 291 13.23 -2.62 -36.91
C ASN A 291 12.49 -3.00 -38.20
N LYS A 292 11.43 -3.82 -38.10
CA LYS A 292 10.56 -4.15 -39.23
C LYS A 292 9.85 -2.90 -39.78
N ASN A 293 9.38 -2.02 -38.91
CA ASN A 293 8.76 -0.77 -39.30
C ASN A 293 9.77 0.19 -39.94
N LYS A 294 10.99 0.28 -39.39
CA LYS A 294 12.11 1.02 -40.00
C LYS A 294 12.42 0.51 -41.40
N LEU A 295 12.56 -0.81 -41.57
CA LEU A 295 12.75 -1.44 -42.88
C LEU A 295 11.60 -1.13 -43.86
N ARG A 296 10.34 -1.19 -43.40
CA ARG A 296 9.18 -0.81 -44.22
C ARG A 296 9.18 0.68 -44.59
N SER A 297 9.58 1.56 -43.67
CA SER A 297 9.70 2.99 -43.95
C SER A 297 10.88 3.33 -44.87
N CYS A 298 11.84 2.42 -45.04
CA CYS A 298 12.90 2.55 -46.03
C CYS A 298 12.55 1.92 -47.38
N ASN A 299 11.43 1.18 -47.49
CA ASN A 299 10.96 0.66 -48.78
C ASN A 299 10.43 1.82 -49.65
N PRO A 300 11.04 2.11 -50.81
CA PRO A 300 10.64 3.21 -51.68
C PRO A 300 9.15 3.16 -52.05
N GLU A 301 8.61 1.97 -52.31
CA GLU A 301 7.20 1.80 -52.68
C GLU A 301 6.24 2.16 -51.52
N ALA A 302 6.58 1.78 -50.29
CA ALA A 302 5.78 2.11 -49.11
C ALA A 302 5.84 3.61 -48.78
N VAL A 303 7.01 4.24 -48.97
CA VAL A 303 7.18 5.70 -48.82
C VAL A 303 6.35 6.45 -49.85
N ILE A 304 6.44 6.04 -51.12
CA ILE A 304 5.68 6.66 -52.22
C ILE A 304 4.16 6.50 -51.97
N ASN A 305 3.70 5.31 -51.58
CA ASN A 305 2.30 5.08 -51.24
C ASN A 305 1.86 5.94 -50.03
N GLY A 306 2.70 6.06 -49.00
CA GLY A 306 2.46 6.97 -47.87
C GLY A 306 2.36 8.44 -48.30
N MET A 307 3.21 8.88 -49.23
CA MET A 307 3.14 10.23 -49.81
C MET A 307 1.84 10.44 -50.60
N PHE A 308 1.39 9.46 -51.39
CA PHE A 308 0.12 9.55 -52.11
C PHE A 308 -1.09 9.65 -51.18
N ILE A 309 -1.10 8.89 -50.08
CA ILE A 309 -2.14 8.98 -49.05
C ILE A 309 -2.12 10.36 -48.40
N ASN A 310 -0.95 10.86 -48.01
CA ASN A 310 -0.82 12.20 -47.44
C ASN A 310 -1.28 13.29 -48.40
N LEU A 311 -0.91 13.20 -49.69
CA LEU A 311 -1.31 14.15 -50.72
C LEU A 311 -2.83 14.12 -50.93
N SER A 312 -3.43 12.94 -50.89
CA SER A 312 -4.90 12.78 -50.93
C SER A 312 -5.59 13.39 -49.71
N ASN A 313 -5.03 13.22 -48.51
CA ASN A 313 -5.56 13.82 -47.28
C ASN A 313 -5.47 15.34 -47.30
N VAL A 314 -4.31 15.89 -47.68
CA VAL A 314 -4.11 17.34 -47.84
C VAL A 314 -5.08 17.90 -48.87
N ASN A 315 -5.27 17.23 -50.01
CA ASN A 315 -6.27 17.63 -50.99
C ASN A 315 -7.69 17.64 -50.40
N ASN A 316 -8.08 16.58 -49.69
CA ASN A 316 -9.38 16.51 -49.04
C ASN A 316 -9.58 17.63 -48.01
N ASP A 317 -8.55 17.97 -47.25
CA ASP A 317 -8.62 19.06 -46.27
C ASP A 317 -8.69 20.44 -46.93
N ILE A 318 -7.95 20.65 -48.03
CA ILE A 318 -8.10 21.85 -48.87
C ILE A 318 -9.54 21.95 -49.39
N PHE A 319 -10.11 20.87 -49.92
CA PHE A 319 -11.51 20.87 -50.40
C PHE A 319 -12.50 21.18 -49.28
N LYS A 320 -12.30 20.64 -48.08
CA LYS A 320 -13.14 20.96 -46.91
C LYS A 320 -13.06 22.45 -46.58
N ILE A 321 -11.85 23.01 -46.44
CA ILE A 321 -11.62 24.42 -46.13
C ILE A 321 -12.21 25.33 -47.21
N MET A 322 -11.99 24.99 -48.49
CA MET A 322 -12.53 25.76 -49.61
C MET A 322 -14.06 25.72 -49.62
N SER A 323 -14.67 24.55 -49.39
CA SER A 323 -16.12 24.41 -49.31
C SER A 323 -16.73 25.19 -48.13
N TYR A 324 -16.00 25.28 -47.02
CA TYR A 324 -16.39 26.07 -45.85
C TYR A 324 -16.33 27.56 -46.18
N LYS A 325 -15.23 28.04 -46.77
CA LYS A 325 -15.07 29.44 -47.17
C LYS A 325 -16.08 29.88 -48.23
N LEU A 326 -16.38 29.03 -49.21
CA LEU A 326 -17.44 29.29 -50.19
C LEU A 326 -18.83 29.37 -49.55
N ARG A 327 -19.12 28.52 -48.56
CA ARG A 327 -20.38 28.59 -47.79
C ARG A 327 -20.48 29.85 -46.94
N GLU A 328 -19.37 30.27 -46.33
CA GLU A 328 -19.30 31.52 -45.56
C GLU A 328 -19.57 32.74 -46.45
N ILE A 329 -18.87 32.85 -47.59
CA ILE A 329 -19.05 33.96 -48.56
C ILE A 329 -20.45 33.97 -49.15
N SER A 330 -20.99 32.81 -49.55
CA SER A 330 -22.34 32.74 -50.12
C SER A 330 -23.43 33.11 -49.10
N SER A 331 -23.24 32.74 -47.83
CA SER A 331 -24.13 33.14 -46.74
C SER A 331 -24.08 34.65 -46.48
N LEU A 332 -22.88 35.25 -46.43
CA LEU A 332 -22.69 36.69 -46.33
C LEU A 332 -23.34 37.44 -47.50
N ASN A 333 -23.13 36.97 -48.73
CA ASN A 333 -23.73 37.55 -49.92
C ASN A 333 -25.26 37.43 -49.91
N LYS A 334 -25.82 36.31 -49.43
CA LYS A 334 -27.27 36.14 -49.27
C LYS A 334 -27.81 37.13 -48.24
N MET A 335 -27.15 37.30 -47.10
CA MET A 335 -27.53 38.28 -46.07
C MET A 335 -27.46 39.71 -46.62
N ASN A 336 -26.37 40.07 -47.31
CA ASN A 336 -26.21 41.39 -47.92
C ASN A 336 -27.26 41.66 -49.00
N LYS A 337 -27.63 40.66 -49.81
CA LYS A 337 -28.71 40.78 -50.79
C LYS A 337 -30.07 41.01 -50.12
N VAL A 338 -30.35 40.34 -48.99
CA VAL A 338 -31.56 40.58 -48.20
C VAL A 338 -31.56 42.00 -47.62
N ARG A 339 -30.44 42.44 -47.01
CA ARG A 339 -30.27 43.80 -46.49
C ARG A 339 -30.50 44.85 -47.59
N LEU A 340 -29.86 44.70 -48.75
CA LEU A 340 -30.05 45.60 -49.89
C LEU A 340 -31.50 45.66 -50.37
N LYS A 341 -32.21 44.52 -50.40
CA LYS A 341 -33.64 44.51 -50.74
C LYS A 341 -34.49 45.26 -49.71
N GLN A 342 -34.20 45.10 -48.42
CA GLN A 342 -34.89 45.82 -47.35
C GLN A 342 -34.62 47.32 -47.42
N THR A 343 -33.35 47.73 -47.56
CA THR A 343 -32.97 49.15 -47.71
C THR A 343 -33.61 49.76 -48.95
N ASN A 344 -33.61 49.07 -50.09
CA ASN A 344 -34.27 49.55 -51.31
C ASN A 344 -35.80 49.65 -51.14
N ALA A 345 -36.43 48.77 -50.38
CA ALA A 345 -37.87 48.86 -50.10
C ALA A 345 -38.19 50.10 -49.25
N ILE A 346 -37.40 50.37 -48.21
CA ILE A 346 -37.53 51.55 -47.36
C ILE A 346 -37.33 52.83 -48.19
N ILE A 347 -36.24 52.92 -48.96
CA ILE A 347 -35.95 54.09 -49.81
C ILE A 347 -37.06 54.30 -50.85
N LYS A 348 -37.56 53.23 -51.49
CA LYS A 348 -38.68 53.34 -52.43
C LYS A 348 -39.95 53.83 -51.77
N GLN A 349 -40.23 53.36 -50.56
CA GLN A 349 -41.39 53.81 -49.78
C GLN A 349 -41.26 55.30 -49.45
N GLU A 350 -40.13 55.74 -48.89
CA GLU A 350 -39.87 57.16 -48.61
C GLU A 350 -39.93 58.02 -49.87
N TYR A 351 -39.29 57.60 -50.97
CA TYR A 351 -39.34 58.31 -52.24
C TYR A 351 -40.78 58.43 -52.78
N SER A 352 -41.58 57.36 -52.69
CA SER A 352 -42.98 57.39 -53.12
C SER A 352 -43.84 58.33 -52.26
N SER A 353 -43.58 58.38 -50.95
CA SER A 353 -44.21 59.34 -50.05
C SER A 353 -43.82 60.78 -50.42
N TYR A 354 -42.53 61.07 -50.54
CA TYR A 354 -42.05 62.40 -50.96
C TYR A 354 -42.54 62.81 -52.33
N PHE A 355 -42.57 61.90 -53.30
CA PHE A 355 -43.08 62.19 -54.65
C PHE A 355 -44.58 62.49 -54.64
N SER A 356 -45.36 61.77 -53.83
CA SER A 356 -46.80 62.02 -53.71
C SER A 356 -47.08 63.35 -53.01
N GLU A 357 -46.34 63.70 -51.95
CA GLU A 357 -46.36 65.03 -51.33
C GLU A 357 -45.98 66.14 -52.31
N HIS A 358 -44.89 65.99 -53.05
CA HIS A 358 -44.47 66.97 -54.05
C HIS A 358 -45.50 67.14 -55.18
N LYS A 359 -46.14 66.06 -55.61
CA LYS A 359 -47.19 66.08 -56.64
C LYS A 359 -48.45 66.79 -56.12
N LEU A 360 -48.85 66.52 -54.88
CA LEU A 360 -49.95 67.23 -54.21
C LEU A 360 -49.64 68.74 -54.15
N PHE A 361 -48.45 69.10 -53.66
CA PHE A 361 -48.01 70.49 -53.58
C PHE A 361 -47.99 71.19 -54.94
N ASN A 362 -47.43 70.54 -55.98
CA ASN A 362 -47.42 71.08 -57.33
C ASN A 362 -48.82 71.25 -57.90
N ASN A 363 -49.72 70.29 -57.67
CA ASN A 363 -51.12 70.40 -58.11
C ASN A 363 -51.84 71.57 -57.41
N GLU A 364 -51.60 71.77 -56.11
CA GLU A 364 -52.14 72.94 -55.38
C GLU A 364 -51.57 74.25 -55.92
N LEU A 365 -50.26 74.30 -56.20
CA LEU A 365 -49.60 75.46 -56.78
C LEU A 365 -50.16 75.80 -58.17
N ILE A 366 -50.29 74.81 -59.05
CA ILE A 366 -50.87 74.98 -60.39
C ILE A 366 -52.31 75.48 -60.28
N LYS A 367 -53.12 74.90 -59.37
CA LYS A 367 -54.49 75.38 -59.13
C LYS A 367 -54.49 76.86 -58.70
N LYS A 368 -53.63 77.25 -57.76
CA LYS A 368 -53.50 78.65 -57.30
C LYS A 368 -53.04 79.60 -58.41
N ILE A 369 -52.11 79.16 -59.27
CA ILE A 369 -51.65 79.94 -60.43
C ILE A 369 -52.78 80.09 -61.45
N GLN A 370 -53.53 79.02 -61.73
CA GLN A 370 -54.65 79.04 -62.66
C GLN A 370 -55.77 79.97 -62.18
N THR A 371 -56.15 79.90 -60.89
CA THR A 371 -57.13 80.84 -60.33
C THR A 371 -56.64 82.28 -60.42
N TYR A 372 -55.36 82.54 -60.11
CA TYR A 372 -54.77 83.87 -60.24
C TYR A 372 -54.77 84.39 -61.70
N PHE A 373 -54.41 83.56 -62.68
CA PHE A 373 -54.45 83.93 -64.09
C PHE A 373 -55.87 84.17 -64.60
N LEU A 374 -56.85 83.37 -64.15
CA LEU A 374 -58.25 83.57 -64.48
C LEU A 374 -58.77 84.91 -63.96
N GLU A 375 -58.44 85.25 -62.70
CA GLU A 375 -58.75 86.57 -62.14
C GLU A 375 -58.12 87.70 -62.96
N LYS A 376 -56.83 87.62 -63.29
CA LYS A 376 -56.15 88.65 -64.09
C LYS A 376 -56.70 88.75 -65.51
N ARG A 377 -57.01 87.63 -66.15
CA ARG A 377 -57.59 87.61 -67.51
C ARG A 377 -59.00 88.20 -67.53
N SER A 378 -59.79 87.97 -66.49
CA SER A 378 -61.09 88.62 -66.29
C SER A 378 -60.94 90.14 -66.23
N ILE A 379 -59.97 90.63 -65.44
CA ILE A 379 -59.65 92.07 -65.30
C ILE A 379 -59.17 92.68 -66.64
N ILE A 380 -58.33 91.98 -67.40
CA ILE A 380 -57.89 92.46 -68.72
C ILE A 380 -59.07 92.53 -69.68
N LYS A 381 -59.93 91.50 -69.70
CA LYS A 381 -61.07 91.43 -70.62
C LYS A 381 -62.03 92.60 -70.41
N THR A 382 -62.33 92.96 -69.16
CA THR A 382 -63.13 94.15 -68.83
C THR A 382 -62.45 95.43 -69.32
N LYS A 383 -61.15 95.60 -69.07
CA LYS A 383 -60.38 96.78 -69.55
C LYS A 383 -60.28 96.88 -71.08
N THR A 384 -60.13 95.77 -71.80
CA THR A 384 -60.10 95.78 -73.28
C THR A 384 -61.46 96.11 -73.88
N ASN A 385 -62.56 95.68 -73.26
CA ASN A 385 -63.89 96.04 -73.70
C ASN A 385 -64.15 97.55 -73.51
N GLU A 386 -63.65 98.14 -72.41
CA GLU A 386 -63.64 99.60 -72.22
C GLU A 386 -62.81 100.31 -73.30
N PHE A 387 -61.67 99.75 -73.72
CA PHE A 387 -60.83 100.38 -74.76
C PHE A 387 -61.46 100.32 -76.17
N ILE A 388 -62.11 99.20 -76.52
CA ILE A 388 -62.71 99.00 -77.85
C ILE A 388 -63.92 99.93 -78.06
N SER A 389 -64.67 100.29 -77.02
CA SER A 389 -65.79 101.23 -77.15
C SER A 389 -65.33 102.66 -77.48
N CYS A 390 -64.09 103.03 -77.15
CA CYS A 390 -63.53 104.35 -77.40
C CYS A 390 -62.87 104.55 -78.79
N ASN A 391 -62.82 103.53 -79.67
CA ASN A 391 -62.11 103.64 -80.96
C ASN A 391 -62.95 104.29 -82.10
N PRO A 392 -62.57 105.46 -82.64
CA PRO A 392 -63.35 106.22 -83.62
C PRO A 392 -63.45 105.59 -85.03
N LYS A 393 -62.62 104.59 -85.39
CA LYS A 393 -62.78 103.86 -86.68
C LYS A 393 -64.07 103.03 -86.74
N LYS A 394 -64.66 102.67 -85.59
CA LYS A 394 -65.99 102.02 -85.53
C LYS A 394 -67.12 102.99 -85.92
N ILE A 395 -66.92 104.30 -85.76
CA ILE A 395 -67.89 105.34 -86.16
C ILE A 395 -67.91 105.49 -87.68
N LEU A 396 -66.74 105.42 -88.35
CA LEU A 396 -66.64 105.41 -89.82
C LEU A 396 -67.26 104.14 -90.46
N LYS A 397 -67.24 103.01 -89.74
CA LYS A 397 -67.92 101.76 -90.15
C LYS A 397 -69.46 101.86 -90.12
N LYS A 398 -70.02 102.90 -89.49
CA LYS A 398 -71.47 103.18 -89.45
C LYS A 398 -71.97 104.07 -90.61
N GLY A 399 -71.13 104.34 -91.62
CA GLY A 399 -71.56 104.97 -92.88
C GLY A 399 -71.30 106.46 -93.03
N TYR A 400 -70.50 107.08 -92.15
CA TYR A 400 -70.12 108.49 -92.26
C TYR A 400 -68.79 108.65 -93.02
N SER A 401 -68.69 109.64 -93.91
CA SER A 401 -67.47 109.95 -94.70
C SER A 401 -66.86 111.31 -94.32
N ILE A 402 -65.53 111.44 -94.43
CA ILE A 402 -64.78 112.65 -94.07
C ILE A 402 -64.24 113.33 -95.33
N ILE A 403 -64.53 114.62 -95.53
CA ILE A 403 -64.05 115.40 -96.68
C ILE A 403 -62.72 116.10 -96.35
N ARG A 404 -61.72 116.00 -97.22
CA ARG A 404 -60.38 116.58 -97.09
C ARG A 404 -59.98 117.40 -98.32
N ASP A 405 -59.18 118.44 -98.12
CA ASP A 405 -58.58 119.26 -99.18
C ASP A 405 -57.37 118.55 -99.83
N SER A 406 -56.91 119.04 -100.99
CA SER A 406 -55.68 118.71 -101.71
C SER A 406 -54.41 118.64 -100.82
N ASN A 407 -54.37 119.39 -99.71
CA ASN A 407 -53.34 119.32 -98.67
C ASN A 407 -53.66 118.39 -97.47
N LYS A 408 -54.55 117.40 -97.64
CA LYS A 408 -54.98 116.39 -96.64
C LYS A 408 -55.65 116.93 -95.35
N LYS A 409 -55.95 118.22 -95.25
CA LYS A 409 -56.68 118.83 -94.12
C LYS A 409 -58.18 118.59 -94.24
N ILE A 410 -58.84 118.23 -93.12
CA ILE A 410 -60.29 117.97 -93.08
C ILE A 410 -61.06 119.27 -93.24
N VAL A 411 -61.94 119.33 -94.24
CA VAL A 411 -62.78 120.49 -94.53
C VAL A 411 -64.04 120.39 -93.68
N LYS A 412 -64.07 121.12 -92.56
CA LYS A 412 -65.19 121.11 -91.60
C LYS A 412 -66.31 122.10 -91.95
N ASN A 413 -66.09 123.05 -92.87
CA ASN A 413 -66.99 124.18 -93.11
C ASN A 413 -67.32 124.39 -94.60
N LYS A 414 -68.62 124.64 -94.89
CA LYS A 414 -69.19 124.79 -96.25
C LYS A 414 -68.56 125.91 -97.09
N ALA A 415 -68.11 127.00 -96.46
CA ALA A 415 -67.51 128.14 -97.16
C ALA A 415 -66.15 127.80 -97.81
N ILE A 416 -65.37 126.92 -97.18
CA ILE A 416 -64.05 126.49 -97.66
C ILE A 416 -64.21 125.50 -98.83
N PHE A 417 -65.24 124.64 -98.77
CA PHE A 417 -65.57 123.70 -99.84
C PHE A 417 -66.00 124.39 -101.16
N LYS A 418 -66.55 125.61 -101.12
CA LYS A 418 -66.96 126.36 -102.34
C LYS A 418 -65.77 126.94 -103.13
N LYS A 419 -64.65 127.26 -102.48
CA LYS A 419 -63.47 127.87 -103.13
C LYS A 419 -62.50 126.84 -103.74
N LEU A 420 -62.69 125.56 -103.46
CA LEU A 420 -61.83 124.47 -103.91
C LEU A 420 -62.27 123.90 -105.26
N LYS A 421 -61.32 123.81 -106.20
CA LYS A 421 -61.50 123.16 -107.51
C LYS A 421 -61.26 121.64 -107.44
N GLU A 422 -60.52 121.13 -106.45
CA GLU A 422 -60.26 119.69 -106.23
C GLU A 422 -60.41 119.31 -104.73
N PHE A 423 -61.03 118.19 -104.39
CA PHE A 423 -61.13 117.66 -103.01
C PHE A 423 -61.14 116.12 -102.93
N ASN A 424 -60.80 115.58 -101.75
CA ASN A 424 -60.76 114.14 -101.46
C ASN A 424 -61.88 113.75 -100.48
N VAL A 425 -62.61 112.66 -100.74
CA VAL A 425 -63.56 112.08 -99.79
C VAL A 425 -63.00 110.77 -99.25
N GLU A 426 -62.86 110.66 -97.93
CA GLU A 426 -62.35 109.47 -97.22
C GLU A 426 -63.53 108.63 -96.69
N PHE A 427 -63.61 107.40 -97.19
CA PHE A 427 -64.52 106.35 -96.75
C PHE A 427 -63.76 105.32 -95.89
N TYR A 428 -64.50 104.40 -95.26
CA TYR A 428 -63.92 103.33 -94.42
C TYR A 428 -62.84 102.51 -95.16
N ASP A 429 -62.97 102.39 -96.47
CA ASP A 429 -62.19 101.53 -97.35
C ASP A 429 -61.26 102.28 -98.33
N GLY A 430 -61.30 103.62 -98.40
CA GLY A 430 -60.40 104.35 -99.30
C GLY A 430 -60.68 105.84 -99.48
N LEU A 431 -59.78 106.49 -100.24
CA LEU A 431 -59.82 107.91 -100.59
C LEU A 431 -60.17 108.08 -102.08
N VAL A 432 -61.20 108.87 -102.38
CA VAL A 432 -61.59 109.21 -103.76
C VAL A 432 -61.29 110.68 -104.05
N LYS A 433 -60.54 110.96 -105.12
CA LYS A 433 -60.28 112.32 -105.65
C LYS A 433 -61.43 112.78 -106.54
N SER A 434 -61.93 114.00 -106.35
CA SER A 434 -63.01 114.58 -107.16
C SER A 434 -62.79 116.07 -107.45
N ASN A 435 -63.09 116.48 -108.69
CA ASN A 435 -62.89 117.85 -109.17
C ASN A 435 -64.23 118.52 -109.49
N LYS A 436 -64.35 119.82 -109.19
CA LYS A 436 -65.52 120.63 -109.56
C LYS A 436 -65.34 121.20 -110.97
N LYS A 437 -66.28 120.89 -111.86
CA LYS A 437 -66.49 121.60 -113.14
C LYS A 437 -67.09 122.97 -112.92
#